data_AF-A0A2V7X3F2-F1
#
_entry.id   AF-A0A2V7X3F2-F1
#
_cell.length_a   1.000
_cell.length_b   1.000
_cell.length_c   1.000
_cell.angle_alpha   90.00
_cell.angle_beta   90.00
_cell.angle_gamma   90.00
#
_symmetry.space_group_name_H-M   'P 1'
#
loop_
_entity.id
_entity.type
_entity.pdbx_description
1 polymer ?
#
loop_
_entity_poly.entity_id
_entity_poly.type
_entity_poly.pdbx_seq_one_letter_code
_entity_poly.pdbx_strand_id
1 'polypeptide(L)'
;GIIIHPGFGPKRVIGKDGKVAALEVLTTKWVFDQNKRFNPAFYENSESQIECDTIIMAIGQAPRLDFFTPEDKVDISPRGLIAVNPQSLMTSAPGIFAGGDCVFGPRLIIDSVGDGKRAAVGIDEYLRGGKHPEPVIEVELLRRHSMPLGYLDVNRQPVPMLPLERRTGVTEVEVGYDAASAMEEAQRCLHCWVNTIFEGTPEDGSMCILCGGCVDVCPEKCLELVSLDRISFEPETVQHVRDNQECFGVEFDEVKADQLGVVTGAAMLKDETRCIRCGLCAMRCPVGTITMESYNLLPAEPTGLISIAAIGAGLQR
;
A
#
# COMPACT_ATOMS: atom_id res chain seq x y z
N GLY A 1 26.36 0.80 19.31
CA GLY A 1 25.32 1.14 18.32
C GLY A 1 25.78 0.70 16.94
N ILE A 2 24.95 0.89 15.91
CA ILE A 2 25.32 0.64 14.50
C ILE A 2 26.17 1.81 14.00
N ILE A 3 27.28 1.51 13.30
CA ILE A 3 28.12 2.50 12.64
C ILE A 3 27.82 2.45 11.14
N ILE A 4 27.41 3.58 10.57
CA ILE A 4 27.12 3.70 9.14
C ILE A 4 28.32 4.37 8.47
N HIS A 5 28.86 3.72 7.43
CA HIS A 5 29.95 4.23 6.61
C HIS A 5 29.41 4.62 5.21
N PRO A 6 28.81 5.82 5.05
CA PRO A 6 28.27 6.24 3.76
C PRO A 6 29.38 6.63 2.78
N GLY A 7 29.06 6.62 1.49
CA GLY A 7 29.97 7.11 0.45
C GLY A 7 31.12 6.16 0.08
N PHE A 8 31.00 4.87 0.37
CA PHE A 8 31.99 3.86 0.01
C PHE A 8 31.43 2.83 -0.97
N GLY A 9 32.26 2.42 -1.94
CA GLY A 9 32.00 1.25 -2.79
C GLY A 9 32.96 0.11 -2.45
N PRO A 10 32.50 -1.16 -2.46
CA PRO A 10 33.36 -2.30 -2.19
C PRO A 10 34.34 -2.52 -3.34
N LYS A 11 35.62 -2.73 -3.03
CA LYS A 11 36.67 -3.04 -4.03
C LYS A 11 37.09 -4.51 -3.98
N ARG A 12 37.44 -5.02 -2.79
CA ARG A 12 37.79 -6.44 -2.58
C ARG A 12 37.73 -6.85 -1.12
N VAL A 13 37.57 -8.14 -0.88
CA VAL A 13 37.68 -8.74 0.46
C VAL A 13 39.15 -9.03 0.76
N ILE A 14 39.63 -8.57 1.92
CA ILE A 14 40.96 -8.86 2.42
C ILE A 14 40.86 -10.03 3.40
N GLY A 15 41.55 -11.13 3.07
CA GLY A 15 41.60 -12.33 3.90
C GLY A 15 42.95 -12.53 4.57
N LYS A 16 42.94 -13.11 5.77
CA LYS A 16 44.11 -13.56 6.51
C LYS A 16 43.84 -14.96 7.07
N ASP A 17 44.78 -15.89 6.85
CA ASP A 17 44.68 -17.29 7.32
C ASP A 17 43.37 -18.00 6.92
N GLY A 18 42.89 -17.73 5.70
CA GLY A 18 41.64 -18.31 5.16
C GLY A 18 40.36 -17.71 5.74
N LYS A 19 40.45 -16.64 6.54
CA LYS A 19 39.30 -15.91 7.11
C LYS A 19 39.25 -14.47 6.60
N VAL A 20 38.09 -13.85 6.64
CA VAL A 20 37.94 -12.42 6.35
C VAL A 20 38.64 -11.62 7.46
N ALA A 21 39.34 -10.55 7.08
CA ALA A 21 40.00 -9.64 8.00
C ALA A 21 39.59 -8.17 7.78
N ALA A 22 39.27 -7.79 6.54
CA ALA A 22 38.75 -6.46 6.22
C ALA A 22 38.01 -6.44 4.88
N LEU A 23 37.20 -5.40 4.67
CA LEU A 23 36.69 -5.00 3.36
C LEU A 23 37.48 -3.78 2.88
N GLU A 24 38.17 -3.90 1.75
CA GLU A 24 38.80 -2.77 1.08
C GLU A 24 37.72 -2.02 0.28
N VAL A 25 37.61 -0.72 0.53
CA VAL A 25 36.59 0.16 -0.05
C VAL A 25 37.23 1.36 -0.75
N LEU A 26 36.49 1.95 -1.68
CA LEU A 26 36.85 3.17 -2.39
C LEU A 26 35.88 4.30 -2.05
N THR A 27 36.38 5.52 -1.96
CA THR A 27 35.54 6.71 -1.77
C THR A 27 34.74 6.99 -3.05
N THR A 28 33.42 7.05 -2.90
CA THR A 28 32.48 7.28 -4.00
C THR A 28 32.47 8.76 -4.38
N LYS A 29 32.60 9.04 -5.67
CA LYS A 29 32.60 10.38 -6.26
C LYS A 29 31.19 10.83 -6.66
N TRP A 30 30.45 9.93 -7.31
CA TRP A 30 29.02 10.05 -7.60
C TRP A 30 28.43 8.67 -7.81
N VAL A 31 27.11 8.54 -7.64
CA VAL A 31 26.39 7.26 -7.71
C VAL A 31 25.59 7.10 -9.00
N PHE A 32 25.14 8.21 -9.58
CA PHE A 32 24.27 8.22 -10.75
C PHE A 32 24.91 8.90 -11.95
N ASP A 33 24.59 8.44 -13.15
CA ASP A 33 24.91 9.15 -14.39
C ASP A 33 23.98 10.35 -14.63
N GLN A 34 24.20 11.06 -15.73
CA GLN A 34 23.38 12.22 -16.13
C GLN A 34 21.91 11.87 -16.39
N ASN A 35 21.60 10.59 -16.63
CA ASN A 35 20.25 10.08 -16.83
C ASN A 35 19.64 9.50 -15.55
N LYS A 36 20.23 9.79 -14.37
CA LYS A 36 19.84 9.26 -13.06
C LYS A 36 19.90 7.73 -12.95
N ARG A 37 20.65 7.05 -13.81
CA ARG A 37 20.86 5.59 -13.74
C ARG A 37 22.00 5.30 -12.78
N PHE A 38 21.87 4.23 -12.00
CA PHE A 38 22.91 3.79 -11.08
C PHE A 38 24.18 3.44 -11.86
N ASN A 39 25.24 4.22 -11.66
CA ASN A 39 26.53 4.10 -12.33
C ASN A 39 27.62 4.76 -11.46
N PRO A 40 28.05 4.09 -10.37
CA PRO A 40 28.96 4.70 -9.41
C PRO A 40 30.36 4.91 -9.99
N ALA A 41 30.95 6.06 -9.69
CA ALA A 41 32.35 6.35 -9.96
C ALA A 41 33.09 6.63 -8.65
N PHE A 42 34.38 6.30 -8.62
CA PHE A 42 35.21 6.35 -7.42
C PHE A 42 36.38 7.32 -7.60
N TYR A 43 36.87 7.88 -6.50
CA TYR A 43 38.13 8.63 -6.51
C TYR A 43 39.31 7.67 -6.68
N GLU A 44 40.27 8.03 -7.53
CA GLU A 44 41.53 7.30 -7.64
C GLU A 44 42.33 7.40 -6.35
N ASN A 45 43.08 6.35 -6.01
CA ASN A 45 43.94 6.27 -4.83
C ASN A 45 43.20 6.57 -3.50
N SER A 46 41.92 6.18 -3.42
CA SER A 46 41.05 6.42 -2.26
C SER A 46 40.79 5.16 -1.43
N GLU A 47 41.64 4.15 -1.57
CA GLU A 47 41.51 2.89 -0.87
C GLU A 47 41.60 3.08 0.64
N SER A 48 40.61 2.54 1.35
CA SER A 48 40.65 2.39 2.80
C SER A 48 40.11 1.02 3.18
N GLN A 49 40.39 0.59 4.41
CA GLN A 49 39.97 -0.72 4.91
C GLN A 49 39.02 -0.55 6.07
N ILE A 50 37.94 -1.32 6.05
CA ILE A 50 37.03 -1.48 7.17
C ILE A 50 37.29 -2.87 7.75
N GLU A 51 37.94 -2.91 8.92
CA GLU A 51 38.25 -4.16 9.62
C GLU A 51 36.94 -4.89 9.99
N CYS A 52 36.86 -6.16 9.60
CA CYS A 52 35.71 -7.02 9.87
C CYS A 52 36.10 -8.49 9.74
N ASP A 53 35.44 -9.36 10.50
CA ASP A 53 35.60 -10.82 10.43
C ASP A 53 34.53 -11.50 9.57
N THR A 54 33.46 -10.78 9.24
CA THR A 54 32.26 -11.28 8.58
C THR A 54 31.71 -10.23 7.62
N ILE A 55 31.40 -10.64 6.39
CA ILE A 55 30.75 -9.81 5.38
C ILE A 55 29.44 -10.47 4.98
N ILE A 56 28.35 -9.73 5.10
CA ILE A 56 27.02 -10.15 4.66
C ILE A 56 26.70 -9.40 3.36
N MET A 57 26.63 -10.12 2.24
CA MET A 57 26.31 -9.50 0.94
C MET A 57 24.80 -9.27 0.83
N ALA A 58 24.39 -8.01 0.77
CA ALA A 58 22.99 -7.59 0.60
C ALA A 58 22.83 -6.74 -0.68
N ILE A 59 23.25 -7.29 -1.82
CA ILE A 59 23.37 -6.59 -3.12
C ILE A 59 22.12 -6.64 -4.00
N GLY A 60 20.99 -7.11 -3.46
CA GLY A 60 19.74 -7.27 -4.17
C GLY A 60 19.52 -8.67 -4.73
N GLN A 61 18.70 -8.76 -5.78
CA GLN A 61 18.21 -10.01 -6.36
C GLN A 61 18.07 -9.90 -7.88
N ALA A 62 18.14 -11.03 -8.56
CA ALA A 62 17.85 -11.15 -9.99
C ALA A 62 17.12 -12.48 -10.24
N PRO A 63 16.14 -12.52 -11.16
CA PRO A 63 15.44 -13.76 -11.45
C PRO A 63 16.39 -14.72 -12.18
N ARG A 64 16.30 -16.00 -11.84
CA ARG A 64 16.95 -17.07 -12.59
C ARG A 64 16.00 -17.54 -13.68
N LEU A 65 16.33 -17.22 -14.93
CA LEU A 65 15.50 -17.48 -16.12
C LEU A 65 16.18 -18.44 -17.12
N ASP A 66 17.27 -19.08 -16.71
CA ASP A 66 18.08 -20.03 -17.49
C ASP A 66 17.35 -21.32 -17.87
N PHE A 67 16.16 -21.55 -17.29
CA PHE A 67 15.30 -22.68 -17.63
C PHE A 67 14.42 -22.45 -18.87
N PHE A 68 14.28 -21.20 -19.34
CA PHE A 68 13.55 -20.91 -20.56
C PHE A 68 14.39 -21.24 -21.79
N THR A 69 13.74 -21.88 -22.75
CA THR A 69 14.26 -22.20 -24.07
C THR A 69 13.57 -21.35 -25.13
N PRO A 70 14.18 -21.12 -26.31
CA PRO A 70 13.51 -20.42 -27.42
C PRO A 70 12.16 -21.06 -27.81
N GLU A 71 11.99 -22.36 -27.59
CA GLU A 71 10.77 -23.11 -27.84
C GLU A 71 9.61 -22.74 -26.91
N ASP A 72 9.90 -22.23 -25.72
CA ASP A 72 8.89 -21.80 -24.74
C ASP A 72 8.21 -20.49 -25.16
N LYS A 73 8.81 -19.72 -26.09
CA LYS A 73 8.26 -18.46 -26.64
C LYS A 73 7.89 -17.43 -25.57
N VAL A 74 8.66 -17.37 -24.49
CA VAL A 74 8.53 -16.34 -23.45
C VAL A 74 9.56 -15.25 -23.69
N ASP A 75 9.06 -14.03 -23.89
CA ASP A 75 9.90 -12.87 -24.17
C ASP A 75 10.55 -12.36 -22.88
N ILE A 76 11.83 -12.03 -22.96
CA ILE A 76 12.59 -11.41 -21.87
C ILE A 76 12.82 -9.94 -22.22
N SER A 77 12.46 -9.06 -21.29
CA SER A 77 12.70 -7.63 -21.43
C SER A 77 14.20 -7.30 -21.45
N PRO A 78 14.62 -6.12 -21.97
CA PRO A 78 16.02 -5.69 -21.94
C PRO A 78 16.63 -5.61 -20.53
N ARG A 79 15.80 -5.63 -19.47
CA ARG A 79 16.23 -5.65 -18.07
C ARG A 79 16.47 -7.07 -17.53
N GLY A 80 16.31 -8.10 -18.35
CA GLY A 80 16.45 -9.50 -17.92
C GLY A 80 15.26 -10.00 -17.09
N LEU A 81 14.09 -9.39 -17.24
CA LEU A 81 12.84 -9.76 -16.56
C LEU A 81 11.85 -10.36 -17.56
N ILE A 82 10.95 -11.23 -17.09
CA ILE A 82 9.90 -11.81 -17.94
C ILE A 82 8.98 -10.70 -18.45
N ALA A 83 8.78 -10.62 -19.77
CA ALA A 83 7.87 -9.66 -20.37
C ALA A 83 6.43 -10.20 -20.34
N VAL A 84 5.49 -9.33 -19.95
CA VAL A 84 4.06 -9.67 -19.85
C VAL A 84 3.19 -8.54 -20.38
N ASN A 85 1.94 -8.86 -20.70
CA ASN A 85 0.88 -7.87 -20.80
C ASN A 85 0.61 -7.29 -19.39
N PRO A 86 0.68 -5.96 -19.18
CA PRO A 86 0.57 -5.38 -17.84
C PRO A 86 -0.85 -5.47 -17.23
N GLN A 87 -1.88 -5.72 -18.03
CA GLN A 87 -3.27 -5.87 -17.55
C GLN A 87 -3.55 -7.31 -17.14
N SER A 88 -3.23 -8.29 -18.00
CA SER A 88 -3.54 -9.71 -17.75
C SER A 88 -2.41 -10.50 -17.09
N LEU A 89 -1.18 -9.95 -17.08
CA LEU A 89 0.05 -10.62 -16.67
C LEU A 89 0.40 -11.88 -17.49
N MET A 90 -0.23 -12.08 -18.64
CA MET A 90 0.12 -13.14 -19.59
C MET A 90 1.42 -12.81 -20.31
N THR A 91 2.31 -13.78 -20.44
CA THR A 91 3.55 -13.68 -21.22
C THR A 91 3.25 -13.69 -22.73
N SER A 92 4.28 -13.60 -23.57
CA SER A 92 4.14 -13.83 -25.02
C SER A 92 3.76 -15.27 -25.37
N ALA A 93 3.96 -16.23 -24.46
CA ALA A 93 3.48 -17.60 -24.58
C ALA A 93 2.03 -17.71 -24.08
N PRO A 94 1.05 -18.07 -24.93
CA PRO A 94 -0.35 -18.17 -24.54
C PRO A 94 -0.57 -19.17 -23.39
N GLY A 95 -1.35 -18.75 -22.38
CA GLY A 95 -1.64 -19.58 -21.21
C GLY A 95 -0.54 -19.62 -20.15
N ILE A 96 0.60 -18.94 -20.38
CA ILE A 96 1.67 -18.78 -19.39
C ILE A 96 1.61 -17.37 -18.81
N PHE A 97 1.58 -17.26 -17.49
CA PHE A 97 1.46 -16.02 -16.74
C PHE A 97 2.64 -15.86 -15.78
N ALA A 98 3.03 -14.61 -15.53
CA ALA A 98 4.10 -14.30 -14.58
C ALA A 98 3.77 -13.01 -13.82
N GLY A 99 4.15 -12.95 -12.54
CA GLY A 99 3.94 -11.79 -11.69
C GLY A 99 4.98 -11.74 -10.58
N GLY A 100 5.06 -10.59 -9.90
CA GLY A 100 6.04 -10.32 -8.86
C GLY A 100 7.37 -9.78 -9.41
N ASP A 101 8.43 -9.96 -8.63
CA ASP A 101 9.74 -9.35 -8.90
C ASP A 101 10.41 -9.89 -10.18
N CYS A 102 10.05 -11.09 -10.64
CA CYS A 102 10.57 -11.64 -11.90
C CYS A 102 10.06 -10.92 -13.16
N VAL A 103 9.02 -10.09 -13.02
CA VAL A 103 8.43 -9.27 -14.07
C VAL A 103 8.76 -7.79 -13.89
N PHE A 104 8.59 -7.27 -12.67
CA PHE A 104 8.65 -5.83 -12.40
C PHE A 104 9.95 -5.39 -11.70
N GLY A 105 10.80 -6.34 -11.30
CA GLY A 105 11.95 -6.07 -10.45
C GLY A 105 11.55 -5.90 -8.99
N PRO A 106 12.53 -5.64 -8.10
CA PRO A 106 12.31 -5.58 -6.66
C PRO A 106 11.31 -4.48 -6.28
N ARG A 107 10.15 -4.89 -5.77
CA ARG A 107 9.10 -3.99 -5.23
C ARG A 107 8.72 -4.39 -3.79
N LEU A 108 7.66 -3.80 -3.24
CA LEU A 108 7.14 -4.22 -1.94
C LEU A 108 6.45 -5.59 -2.09
N ILE A 109 6.47 -6.40 -1.02
CA ILE A 109 5.79 -7.70 -1.00
C ILE A 109 4.30 -7.56 -1.36
N ILE A 110 3.65 -6.49 -0.92
CA ILE A 110 2.24 -6.23 -1.20
C ILE A 110 1.96 -6.07 -2.70
N ASP A 111 2.93 -5.54 -3.45
CA ASP A 111 2.83 -5.41 -4.90
C ASP A 111 2.82 -6.78 -5.57
N SER A 112 3.66 -7.70 -5.10
CA SER A 112 3.68 -9.09 -5.58
C SER A 112 2.40 -9.86 -5.22
N VAL A 113 1.80 -9.59 -4.06
CA VAL A 113 0.47 -10.12 -3.70
C VAL A 113 -0.60 -9.59 -4.66
N GLY A 114 -0.54 -8.29 -5.00
CA GLY A 114 -1.40 -7.68 -6.00
C GLY A 114 -1.26 -8.32 -7.38
N ASP A 115 -0.02 -8.59 -7.81
CA ASP A 115 0.24 -9.31 -9.05
C ASP A 115 -0.33 -10.72 -9.04
N GLY A 116 -0.18 -11.46 -7.94
CA GLY A 116 -0.76 -12.79 -7.80
C GLY A 116 -2.28 -12.79 -8.01
N LYS A 117 -2.98 -11.79 -7.44
CA LYS A 117 -4.43 -11.63 -7.65
C LYS A 117 -4.75 -11.31 -9.12
N ARG A 118 -4.00 -10.39 -9.76
CA ARG A 118 -4.21 -10.05 -11.17
C ARG A 118 -3.92 -11.23 -12.10
N ALA A 119 -2.86 -11.98 -11.85
CA ALA A 119 -2.54 -13.18 -12.62
C ALA A 119 -3.62 -14.25 -12.45
N ALA A 120 -4.16 -14.44 -11.24
CA ALA A 120 -5.27 -15.36 -11.02
C ALA A 120 -6.53 -14.97 -11.82
N VAL A 121 -6.88 -13.68 -11.84
CA VAL A 121 -7.97 -13.16 -12.69
C VAL A 121 -7.65 -13.42 -14.18
N GLY A 122 -6.46 -13.04 -14.65
CA GLY A 122 -6.06 -13.26 -16.05
C GLY A 122 -6.06 -14.73 -16.48
N ILE A 123 -5.67 -15.65 -15.58
CA ILE A 123 -5.74 -17.10 -15.82
C ILE A 123 -7.21 -17.54 -15.96
N ASP A 124 -8.10 -17.13 -15.06
CA ASP A 124 -9.52 -17.50 -15.12
C ASP A 124 -10.19 -16.93 -16.38
N GLU A 125 -9.91 -15.68 -16.74
CA GLU A 125 -10.42 -15.07 -17.98
C GLU A 125 -9.95 -15.81 -19.24
N TYR A 126 -8.67 -16.20 -19.28
CA TYR A 126 -8.11 -16.96 -20.38
C TYR A 126 -8.74 -18.34 -20.51
N LEU A 127 -8.95 -19.05 -19.40
CA LEU A 127 -9.57 -20.38 -19.38
C LEU A 127 -11.07 -20.33 -19.75
N ARG A 128 -11.78 -19.27 -19.34
CA ARG A 128 -13.21 -19.08 -19.66
C ARG A 128 -13.44 -18.50 -21.06
N GLY A 129 -12.46 -17.80 -21.62
CA GLY A 129 -12.60 -17.04 -22.86
C GLY A 129 -13.45 -15.77 -22.70
N GLY A 130 -13.51 -15.20 -21.49
CA GLY A 130 -14.33 -14.02 -21.18
C GLY A 130 -13.82 -13.27 -19.95
N LYS A 131 -14.15 -11.98 -19.87
CA LYS A 131 -13.71 -11.13 -18.75
C LYS A 131 -14.49 -11.42 -17.47
N HIS A 132 -13.87 -11.18 -16.32
CA HIS A 132 -14.62 -11.09 -15.08
C HIS A 132 -15.60 -9.91 -15.15
N PRO A 133 -16.85 -10.11 -14.70
CA PRO A 133 -17.69 -8.96 -14.41
C PRO A 133 -17.04 -8.16 -13.28
N GLU A 134 -17.09 -6.83 -13.40
CA GLU A 134 -16.67 -5.95 -12.31
C GLU A 134 -17.49 -6.29 -11.05
N PRO A 135 -16.85 -6.34 -9.87
CA PRO A 135 -17.57 -6.61 -8.64
C PRO A 135 -18.60 -5.52 -8.39
N VAL A 136 -19.79 -5.90 -7.97
CA VAL A 136 -20.77 -4.92 -7.50
C VAL A 136 -20.44 -4.61 -6.06
N ILE A 137 -20.22 -3.32 -5.78
CA ILE A 137 -20.01 -2.84 -4.42
C ILE A 137 -21.36 -2.39 -3.88
N GLU A 138 -21.86 -3.11 -2.88
CA GLU A 138 -23.02 -2.69 -2.12
C GLU A 138 -22.54 -1.80 -0.96
N VAL A 139 -23.07 -0.58 -0.92
CA VAL A 139 -22.78 0.38 0.14
C VAL A 139 -23.96 0.42 1.10
N GLU A 140 -23.70 0.13 2.37
CA GLU A 140 -24.71 0.16 3.43
C GLU A 140 -24.43 1.29 4.42
N LEU A 141 -25.44 2.13 4.66
CA LEU A 141 -25.41 3.17 5.69
C LEU A 141 -25.58 2.58 7.10
N LEU A 142 -24.51 2.59 7.89
CA LEU A 142 -24.50 2.11 9.26
C LEU A 142 -24.99 3.17 10.24
N ARG A 143 -26.30 3.25 10.45
CA ARG A 143 -26.94 4.21 11.38
C ARG A 143 -26.47 4.10 12.84
N ARG A 144 -25.92 2.95 13.24
CA ARG A 144 -25.47 2.65 14.61
C ARG A 144 -24.10 1.99 14.63
N HIS A 145 -23.15 2.55 13.90
CA HIS A 145 -21.76 2.10 13.97
C HIS A 145 -21.13 2.43 15.32
N SER A 146 -20.42 1.47 15.91
CA SER A 146 -19.60 1.67 17.10
C SER A 146 -18.50 0.62 17.15
N MET A 147 -17.35 1.00 17.70
CA MET A 147 -16.28 0.05 17.99
C MET A 147 -16.50 -0.62 19.34
N PRO A 148 -15.92 -1.80 19.60
CA PRO A 148 -15.97 -2.44 20.91
C PRO A 148 -15.53 -1.49 22.04
N LEU A 149 -16.16 -1.63 23.21
CA LEU A 149 -15.76 -0.89 24.40
C LEU A 149 -14.32 -1.24 24.78
N GLY A 150 -13.53 -0.23 25.14
CA GLY A 150 -12.11 -0.42 25.49
C GLY A 150 -11.22 -0.74 24.29
N TYR A 151 -11.66 -0.51 23.04
CA TYR A 151 -10.86 -0.76 21.84
C TYR A 151 -9.46 -0.11 21.89
N LEU A 152 -9.38 1.10 22.43
CA LEU A 152 -8.12 1.83 22.60
C LEU A 152 -7.20 1.26 23.69
N ASP A 153 -7.74 0.44 24.58
CA ASP A 153 -6.99 -0.19 25.67
C ASP A 153 -6.35 -1.52 25.23
N VAL A 154 -6.73 -2.07 24.07
CA VAL A 154 -6.22 -3.34 23.57
C VAL A 154 -4.87 -3.14 22.88
N ASN A 155 -3.81 -3.63 23.53
CA ASN A 155 -2.44 -3.57 23.01
C ASN A 155 -2.17 -4.65 21.97
N ARG A 156 -1.24 -4.35 21.04
CA ARG A 156 -0.77 -5.34 20.06
C ARG A 156 -0.15 -6.52 20.76
N GLN A 157 -0.61 -7.73 20.42
CA GLN A 157 -0.01 -8.95 20.92
C GLN A 157 1.33 -9.20 20.21
N PRO A 158 2.42 -9.47 20.94
CA PRO A 158 3.67 -9.84 20.31
C PRO A 158 3.53 -11.24 19.70
N VAL A 159 3.88 -11.39 18.42
CA VAL A 159 3.90 -12.71 17.76
C VAL A 159 4.91 -13.59 18.51
N PRO A 160 4.51 -14.77 19.02
CA PRO A 160 5.44 -15.71 19.61
C PRO A 160 6.56 -16.06 18.62
N MET A 161 7.80 -15.99 19.09
CA MET A 161 8.98 -16.26 18.28
C MET A 161 9.83 -17.36 18.91
N LEU A 162 10.52 -18.14 18.08
CA LEU A 162 11.54 -19.06 18.57
C LEU A 162 12.64 -18.32 19.37
N PRO A 163 13.18 -18.96 20.42
CA PRO A 163 14.38 -18.47 21.10
C PRO A 163 15.53 -18.28 20.10
N LEU A 164 16.39 -17.28 20.34
CA LEU A 164 17.45 -16.87 19.40
C LEU A 164 18.37 -18.04 19.04
N GLU A 165 18.72 -18.87 20.01
CA GLU A 165 19.57 -20.06 19.85
C GLU A 165 18.96 -21.14 18.94
N ARG A 166 17.67 -21.05 18.63
CA ARG A 166 16.96 -21.98 17.73
C ARG A 166 16.70 -21.38 16.33
N ARG A 167 17.08 -20.12 16.08
CA ARG A 167 16.86 -19.45 14.80
C ARG A 167 18.00 -19.77 13.83
N THR A 168 18.04 -21.00 13.34
CA THR A 168 19.10 -21.47 12.43
C THR A 168 18.57 -21.78 11.03
N GLY A 169 19.31 -21.38 10.01
CA GLY A 169 19.01 -21.71 8.61
C GLY A 169 17.66 -21.16 8.15
N VAL A 170 16.78 -22.04 7.69
CA VAL A 170 15.44 -21.72 7.14
C VAL A 170 14.31 -21.99 8.12
N THR A 171 14.62 -22.05 9.42
CA THR A 171 13.61 -22.34 10.45
C THR A 171 12.62 -21.17 10.55
N GLU A 172 11.32 -21.47 10.51
CA GLU A 172 10.27 -20.50 10.75
C GLU A 172 10.41 -19.90 12.15
N VAL A 173 10.61 -18.57 12.22
CA VAL A 173 10.92 -17.88 13.47
C VAL A 173 9.64 -17.48 14.20
N GLU A 174 8.64 -16.99 13.48
CA GLU A 174 7.33 -16.62 14.00
C GLU A 174 6.48 -17.89 14.06
N VAL A 175 6.22 -18.39 15.28
CA VAL A 175 5.51 -19.68 15.45
C VAL A 175 3.99 -19.52 15.54
N GLY A 176 3.50 -18.31 15.28
CA GLY A 176 2.08 -17.96 15.34
C GLY A 176 1.54 -17.79 16.76
N TYR A 177 0.32 -17.27 16.85
CA TYR A 177 -0.39 -17.09 18.11
C TYR A 177 -1.02 -18.40 18.60
N ASP A 178 -1.14 -18.55 19.92
CA ASP A 178 -2.12 -19.47 20.49
C ASP A 178 -3.54 -18.91 20.32
N ALA A 179 -4.55 -19.75 20.59
CA ALA A 179 -5.95 -19.37 20.40
C ALA A 179 -6.35 -18.12 21.20
N ALA A 180 -5.84 -17.96 22.42
CA ALA A 180 -6.18 -16.83 23.27
C ALA A 180 -5.60 -15.51 22.72
N SER A 181 -4.31 -15.52 22.40
CA SER A 181 -3.59 -14.37 21.85
C SER A 181 -4.13 -13.98 20.46
N ALA A 182 -4.52 -14.97 19.66
CA ALA A 182 -5.14 -14.75 18.35
C ALA A 182 -6.48 -14.01 18.49
N MET A 183 -7.32 -14.41 19.46
CA MET A 183 -8.59 -13.72 19.71
C MET A 183 -8.38 -12.30 20.24
N GLU A 184 -7.40 -12.08 21.10
CA GLU A 184 -7.07 -10.76 21.63
C GLU A 184 -6.53 -9.83 20.53
N GLU A 185 -5.63 -10.31 19.66
CA GLU A 185 -5.14 -9.54 18.52
C GLU A 185 -6.26 -9.27 17.50
N ALA A 186 -7.19 -10.21 17.29
CA ALA A 186 -8.33 -10.02 16.39
C ALA A 186 -9.31 -8.93 16.85
N GLN A 187 -9.42 -8.69 18.17
CA GLN A 187 -10.23 -7.60 18.72
C GLN A 187 -9.72 -6.20 18.32
N ARG A 188 -8.50 -6.10 17.80
CA ARG A 188 -7.89 -4.87 17.27
C ARG A 188 -8.19 -4.64 15.78
N CYS A 189 -9.16 -5.35 15.21
CA CYS A 189 -9.60 -5.11 13.84
C CYS A 189 -10.16 -3.69 13.71
N LEU A 190 -9.63 -2.90 12.77
CA LEU A 190 -10.07 -1.52 12.50
C LEU A 190 -11.32 -1.41 11.62
N HIS A 191 -11.91 -2.54 11.20
CA HIS A 191 -13.01 -2.58 10.25
C HIS A 191 -12.72 -1.73 9.00
N CYS A 192 -11.64 -2.03 8.26
CA CYS A 192 -11.24 -1.23 7.09
C CYS A 192 -12.28 -1.15 5.96
N TRP A 193 -13.24 -2.08 5.96
CA TRP A 193 -14.40 -2.10 5.07
C TRP A 193 -15.53 -1.14 5.50
N VAL A 194 -15.42 -0.50 6.66
CA VAL A 194 -16.30 0.55 7.14
C VAL A 194 -15.54 1.88 7.10
N ASN A 195 -16.07 2.88 6.40
CA ASN A 195 -15.41 4.17 6.28
C ASN A 195 -16.33 5.32 6.68
N THR A 196 -15.71 6.42 7.09
CA THR A 196 -16.41 7.67 7.38
C THR A 196 -16.56 8.44 6.08
N ILE A 197 -17.79 8.71 5.66
CA ILE A 197 -18.11 9.44 4.43
C ILE A 197 -18.62 10.83 4.80
N PHE A 198 -18.19 11.82 4.00
CA PHE A 198 -18.40 13.24 4.25
C PHE A 198 -19.24 13.83 3.12
N GLU A 199 -20.44 13.29 2.94
CA GLU A 199 -21.36 13.73 1.91
C GLU A 199 -22.74 13.79 2.55
N GLY A 200 -23.40 14.95 2.44
CA GLY A 200 -24.84 14.99 2.70
C GLY A 200 -25.52 14.19 1.59
N THR A 201 -26.50 13.36 1.92
CA THR A 201 -27.28 12.68 0.88
C THR A 201 -28.03 13.73 0.02
N PRO A 202 -28.09 13.59 -1.32
CA PRO A 202 -28.80 14.53 -2.20
C PRO A 202 -30.26 14.79 -1.79
N GLU A 203 -30.90 13.81 -1.17
CA GLU A 203 -32.30 13.85 -0.74
C GLU A 203 -32.51 14.63 0.57
N ASP A 204 -31.50 14.71 1.46
CA ASP A 204 -31.60 15.37 2.77
C ASP A 204 -30.68 16.59 2.93
N GLY A 205 -29.86 16.94 1.92
CA GLY A 205 -29.23 18.26 1.78
C GLY A 205 -28.53 18.82 3.03
N SER A 206 -27.89 17.99 3.85
CA SER A 206 -27.29 18.46 5.11
C SER A 206 -25.91 19.07 4.90
N MET A 207 -25.87 20.38 4.71
CA MET A 207 -24.63 21.15 4.64
C MET A 207 -23.93 21.23 6.00
N CYS A 208 -22.62 21.00 6.01
CA CYS A 208 -21.80 21.21 7.20
C CYS A 208 -21.99 22.64 7.74
N ILE A 209 -22.42 22.77 8.99
CA ILE A 209 -22.62 24.08 9.65
C ILE A 209 -21.36 24.60 10.35
N LEU A 210 -20.19 24.00 10.09
CA LEU A 210 -18.89 24.38 10.66
C LEU A 210 -18.87 24.46 12.20
N CYS A 211 -19.67 23.63 12.88
CA CYS A 211 -19.78 23.68 14.34
C CYS A 211 -18.56 23.14 15.11
N GLY A 212 -17.61 22.47 14.44
CA GLY A 212 -16.43 21.88 15.06
C GLY A 212 -16.66 20.59 15.86
N GLY A 213 -17.91 20.13 16.01
CA GLY A 213 -18.23 18.97 16.85
C GLY A 213 -17.50 17.68 16.45
N CYS A 214 -17.24 17.47 15.15
CA CYS A 214 -16.48 16.31 14.67
C CYS A 214 -15.00 16.36 15.06
N VAL A 215 -14.40 17.56 15.11
CA VAL A 215 -13.02 17.79 15.55
C VAL A 215 -12.92 17.54 17.05
N ASP A 216 -13.83 18.12 17.83
CA ASP A 216 -13.82 18.04 19.30
C ASP A 216 -14.01 16.61 19.83
N VAL A 217 -14.83 15.81 19.16
CA VAL A 217 -15.14 14.43 19.60
C VAL A 217 -14.09 13.41 19.16
N CYS A 218 -13.17 13.78 18.25
CA CYS A 218 -12.22 12.84 17.68
C CYS A 218 -11.15 12.42 18.71
N PRO A 219 -11.11 11.15 19.16
CA PRO A 219 -10.14 10.72 20.17
C PRO A 219 -8.71 10.77 19.63
N GLU A 220 -8.55 10.47 18.34
CA GLU A 220 -7.25 10.44 17.66
C GLU A 220 -6.84 11.80 17.08
N LYS A 221 -7.64 12.86 17.25
CA LYS A 221 -7.36 14.20 16.67
C LYS A 221 -6.97 14.12 15.20
N CYS A 222 -7.70 13.31 14.43
CA CYS A 222 -7.47 13.09 13.01
C CYS A 222 -8.31 14.02 12.12
N LEU A 223 -9.09 14.93 12.71
CA LEU A 223 -9.92 15.90 12.00
C LEU A 223 -9.50 17.30 12.43
N GLU A 224 -9.37 18.21 11.46
CA GLU A 224 -9.10 19.63 11.70
C GLU A 224 -10.01 20.49 10.82
N LEU A 225 -10.48 21.62 11.36
CA LEU A 225 -11.13 22.67 10.58
C LEU A 225 -10.16 23.84 10.48
N VAL A 226 -9.70 24.13 9.26
CA VAL A 226 -8.73 25.19 8.99
C VAL A 226 -9.28 26.17 7.97
N SER A 227 -8.87 27.43 8.08
CA SER A 227 -9.19 28.42 7.06
C SER A 227 -8.38 28.17 5.79
N LEU A 228 -8.95 28.45 4.63
CA LEU A 228 -8.35 28.17 3.33
C LEU A 228 -7.05 28.95 3.09
N ASP A 229 -6.87 30.12 3.70
CA ASP A 229 -5.62 30.90 3.68
C ASP A 229 -4.46 30.22 4.43
N ARG A 230 -4.73 29.20 5.23
CA ARG A 230 -3.72 28.40 5.95
C ARG A 230 -3.28 27.16 5.19
N ILE A 231 -3.86 26.91 4.01
CA ILE A 231 -3.53 25.75 3.18
C ILE A 231 -2.61 26.19 2.05
N SER A 232 -1.46 25.54 1.96
CA SER A 232 -0.51 25.71 0.88
C SER A 232 -0.05 24.35 0.39
N PHE A 233 0.10 24.20 -0.93
CA PHE A 233 0.63 23.00 -1.55
C PHE A 233 1.95 23.33 -2.24
N GLU A 234 2.89 22.39 -2.21
CA GLU A 234 4.13 22.51 -2.99
C GLU A 234 3.80 22.58 -4.49
N PRO A 235 4.57 23.33 -5.31
CA PRO A 235 4.31 23.44 -6.74
C PRO A 235 4.24 22.10 -7.47
N GLU A 236 5.05 21.13 -7.04
CA GLU A 236 5.04 19.76 -7.58
C GLU A 236 3.72 19.03 -7.30
N THR A 237 3.15 19.22 -6.10
CA THR A 237 1.83 18.65 -5.73
C THR A 237 0.73 19.26 -6.57
N VAL A 238 0.75 20.59 -6.76
CA VAL A 238 -0.25 21.28 -7.60
C VAL A 238 -0.18 20.78 -9.04
N GLN A 239 1.04 20.59 -9.57
CA GLN A 239 1.21 20.06 -10.92
C GLN A 239 0.72 18.61 -11.01
N HIS A 240 1.04 17.77 -10.03
CA HIS A 240 0.56 16.38 -9.99
C HIS A 240 -0.97 16.30 -10.01
N VAL A 241 -1.66 17.12 -9.22
CA VAL A 241 -3.13 17.17 -9.20
C VAL A 241 -3.69 17.60 -10.57
N ARG A 242 -3.05 18.57 -11.24
CA ARG A 242 -3.45 19.00 -12.59
C ARG A 242 -3.24 17.93 -13.66
N ASP A 243 -2.16 17.15 -13.54
CA ASP A 243 -1.83 16.10 -14.50
C ASP A 243 -2.74 14.86 -14.33
N ASN A 244 -3.43 14.73 -13.20
CA ASN A 244 -4.28 13.57 -12.86
C ASN A 244 -5.70 14.02 -12.47
N GLN A 245 -6.29 14.95 -13.24
CA GLN A 245 -7.61 15.51 -12.96
C GLN A 245 -8.73 14.46 -12.91
N GLU A 246 -8.59 13.35 -13.63
CA GLU A 246 -9.52 12.22 -13.56
C GLU A 246 -9.56 11.56 -12.18
N CYS A 247 -8.51 11.71 -11.37
CA CYS A 247 -8.44 11.15 -10.02
C CYS A 247 -8.88 12.14 -8.94
N PHE A 248 -8.66 13.43 -9.16
CA PHE A 248 -8.76 14.47 -8.11
C PHE A 248 -9.74 15.60 -8.44
N GLY A 249 -10.30 15.63 -9.65
CA GLY A 249 -11.26 16.62 -10.07
C GLY A 249 -12.58 16.47 -9.31
N VAL A 250 -13.06 17.57 -8.74
CA VAL A 250 -14.40 17.67 -8.16
C VAL A 250 -15.11 18.81 -8.88
N GLU A 251 -16.28 18.55 -9.44
CA GLU A 251 -17.15 19.60 -9.95
C GLU A 251 -18.07 20.08 -8.81
N PHE A 252 -18.12 21.38 -8.60
CA PHE A 252 -19.09 21.99 -7.69
C PHE A 252 -20.29 22.46 -8.51
N ASP A 253 -21.46 21.89 -8.23
CA ASP A 253 -22.70 22.24 -8.95
C ASP A 253 -23.11 23.72 -8.74
N GLU A 254 -22.74 24.30 -7.59
CA GLU A 254 -23.26 25.61 -7.15
C GLU A 254 -22.23 26.75 -7.18
N VAL A 255 -20.94 26.45 -7.35
CA VAL A 255 -19.85 27.44 -7.26
C VAL A 255 -18.90 27.31 -8.43
N LYS A 256 -18.90 28.31 -9.32
CA LYS A 256 -17.94 28.35 -10.43
C LYS A 256 -16.56 28.78 -9.93
N ALA A 257 -15.50 28.28 -10.57
CA ALA A 257 -14.12 28.55 -10.17
C ALA A 257 -13.75 30.05 -10.16
N ASP A 258 -14.38 30.85 -11.03
CA ASP A 258 -14.20 32.30 -11.11
C ASP A 258 -14.99 33.09 -10.04
N GLN A 259 -15.97 32.45 -9.39
CA GLN A 259 -16.73 33.01 -8.27
C GLN A 259 -16.01 32.86 -6.92
N LEU A 260 -14.92 32.08 -6.86
CA LEU A 260 -14.17 31.82 -5.63
C LEU A 260 -13.33 33.01 -5.12
N GLY A 261 -13.18 34.09 -5.91
CA GLY A 261 -12.64 35.39 -5.45
C GLY A 261 -11.37 35.33 -4.57
N VAL A 262 -11.27 36.23 -3.58
CA VAL A 262 -10.38 36.03 -2.42
C VAL A 262 -11.04 34.97 -1.55
N VAL A 263 -10.47 33.77 -1.56
CA VAL A 263 -11.05 32.57 -0.97
C VAL A 263 -11.23 32.77 0.54
N THR A 264 -12.44 33.10 0.97
CA THR A 264 -12.86 33.06 2.38
C THR A 264 -13.66 31.79 2.56
N GLY A 265 -13.18 30.90 3.43
CA GLY A 265 -13.80 29.60 3.65
C GLY A 265 -12.95 28.73 4.56
N ALA A 266 -13.47 27.56 4.89
CA ALA A 266 -12.79 26.57 5.70
C ALA A 266 -12.72 25.24 4.96
N ALA A 267 -11.62 24.52 5.14
CA ALA A 267 -11.52 23.11 4.79
C ALA A 267 -11.55 22.26 6.06
N MET A 268 -12.21 21.12 5.96
CA MET A 268 -12.04 20.05 6.95
C MET A 268 -10.97 19.09 6.43
N LEU A 269 -9.89 18.96 7.17
CA LEU A 269 -8.81 18.04 6.86
C LEU A 269 -8.99 16.76 7.68
N LYS A 270 -8.83 15.61 7.02
CA LYS A 270 -8.85 14.29 7.67
C LYS A 270 -7.53 13.58 7.45
N ASP A 271 -6.89 13.19 8.55
CA ASP A 271 -5.76 12.28 8.53
C ASP A 271 -6.27 10.83 8.58
N GLU A 272 -6.36 10.21 7.41
CA GLU A 272 -6.77 8.81 7.27
C GLU A 272 -5.84 7.83 7.98
N THR A 273 -4.57 8.19 8.19
CA THR A 273 -3.58 7.29 8.82
C THR A 273 -3.81 7.15 10.32
N ARG A 274 -4.50 8.12 10.94
CA ARG A 274 -4.83 8.14 12.37
C ARG A 274 -6.28 7.74 12.66
N CYS A 275 -7.15 7.78 11.66
CA CYS A 275 -8.57 7.49 11.87
C CYS A 275 -8.78 6.02 12.26
N ILE A 276 -9.25 5.79 13.49
CA ILE A 276 -9.61 4.45 13.99
C ILE A 276 -11.03 4.01 13.61
N ARG A 277 -11.73 4.77 12.74
CA ARG A 277 -13.10 4.48 12.29
C ARG A 277 -14.11 4.27 13.43
N CYS A 278 -13.95 5.01 14.53
CA CYS A 278 -14.85 4.89 15.69
C CYS A 278 -16.28 5.37 15.46
N GLY A 279 -16.52 6.19 14.42
CA GLY A 279 -17.83 6.76 14.10
C GLY A 279 -18.32 7.86 15.04
N LEU A 280 -17.52 8.28 16.03
CA LEU A 280 -17.91 9.35 16.97
C LEU A 280 -18.20 10.68 16.26
N CYS A 281 -17.47 11.00 15.19
CA CYS A 281 -17.72 12.19 14.37
C CYS A 281 -19.08 12.14 13.67
N ALA A 282 -19.47 10.98 13.13
CA ALA A 282 -20.78 10.75 12.53
C ALA A 282 -21.90 10.90 13.57
N MET A 283 -21.74 10.25 14.72
CA MET A 283 -22.71 10.35 15.83
C MET A 283 -22.86 11.78 16.38
N ARG A 284 -21.77 12.55 16.37
CA ARG A 284 -21.75 13.94 16.88
C ARG A 284 -22.29 14.95 15.88
N CYS A 285 -22.32 14.63 14.59
CA CYS A 285 -22.72 15.56 13.54
C CYS A 285 -24.21 15.93 13.68
N PRO A 286 -24.54 17.19 14.00
CA PRO A 286 -25.93 17.59 14.29
C PRO A 286 -26.80 17.64 13.03
N VAL A 287 -26.17 17.73 11.86
CA VAL A 287 -26.85 17.86 10.57
C VAL A 287 -26.79 16.58 9.74
N GLY A 288 -25.97 15.59 10.11
CA GLY A 288 -25.88 14.33 9.35
C GLY A 288 -24.95 14.34 8.15
N THR A 289 -24.09 15.36 7.97
CA THR A 289 -23.07 15.42 6.90
C THR A 289 -22.00 14.33 6.98
N ILE A 290 -21.92 13.61 8.10
CA ILE A 290 -20.90 12.59 8.33
C ILE A 290 -21.63 11.27 8.58
N THR A 291 -21.40 10.29 7.71
CA THR A 291 -21.97 8.95 7.81
C THR A 291 -20.89 7.90 8.05
N MET A 292 -21.29 6.74 8.55
CA MET A 292 -20.46 5.55 8.55
C MET A 292 -21.06 4.58 7.53
N GLU A 293 -20.28 4.19 6.54
CA GLU A 293 -20.73 3.35 5.44
C GLU A 293 -19.86 2.11 5.32
N SER A 294 -20.51 0.99 5.06
CA SER A 294 -19.86 -0.30 4.88
C SER A 294 -19.85 -0.69 3.42
N TYR A 295 -18.73 -1.23 2.95
CA TYR A 295 -18.50 -1.60 1.56
C TYR A 295 -18.45 -3.11 1.44
N ASN A 296 -19.51 -3.69 0.89
CA ASN A 296 -19.67 -5.13 0.72
C ASN A 296 -19.41 -5.50 -0.73
N LEU A 297 -18.44 -6.39 -0.95
CA LEU A 297 -18.17 -6.92 -2.28
C LEU A 297 -19.16 -8.04 -2.59
N LEU A 298 -20.09 -7.80 -3.50
CA LEU A 298 -21.02 -8.80 -3.99
C LEU A 298 -20.43 -9.47 -5.25
N PRO A 299 -20.39 -10.82 -5.31
CA PRO A 299 -20.01 -11.50 -6.54
C PRO A 299 -21.07 -11.24 -7.61
N ALA A 300 -20.67 -10.57 -8.70
CA ALA A 300 -21.49 -10.43 -9.88
C ALA A 300 -21.52 -11.75 -10.66
N GLU A 301 -22.71 -12.22 -11.07
CA GLU A 301 -22.77 -13.32 -12.02
C GLU A 301 -22.24 -12.87 -13.39
N PRO A 302 -21.84 -13.79 -14.30
CA PRO A 302 -21.36 -13.45 -15.64
C PRO A 302 -22.33 -12.59 -16.48
N THR A 303 -23.60 -12.55 -16.09
CA THR A 303 -24.66 -11.73 -16.69
C THR A 303 -24.65 -10.27 -16.23
N GLY A 304 -23.79 -9.92 -15.25
CA GLY A 304 -23.82 -8.64 -14.55
C GLY A 304 -24.94 -8.50 -13.53
N LEU A 305 -25.71 -9.58 -13.29
CA LEU A 305 -26.80 -9.60 -12.31
C LEU A 305 -26.32 -10.17 -10.97
N ILE A 306 -26.90 -9.66 -9.89
CA ILE A 306 -26.68 -10.21 -8.54
C ILE A 306 -27.61 -11.43 -8.36
N SER A 307 -27.03 -12.58 -8.04
CA SER A 307 -27.78 -13.79 -7.72
C SER A 307 -28.57 -13.62 -6.41
N ILE A 308 -29.84 -14.05 -6.39
CA ILE A 308 -30.66 -14.09 -5.16
C ILE A 308 -29.96 -14.90 -4.06
N ALA A 309 -29.21 -15.94 -4.43
CA ALA A 309 -28.43 -16.74 -3.47
C ALA A 309 -27.24 -15.96 -2.86
N ALA A 310 -26.64 -15.03 -3.62
CA ALA A 310 -25.56 -14.18 -3.14
C ALA A 310 -26.06 -13.13 -2.12
N ILE A 311 -27.27 -12.61 -2.31
CA ILE A 311 -27.91 -11.66 -1.38
C ILE A 311 -28.21 -12.33 -0.02
N GLY A 312 -28.65 -13.59 -0.03
CA GLY A 312 -28.99 -14.32 1.20
C GLY A 312 -27.78 -14.74 2.06
N ALA A 313 -26.60 -14.89 1.47
CA ALA A 313 -25.40 -15.34 2.19
C ALA A 313 -24.78 -14.24 3.07
N GLY A 314 -24.99 -12.96 2.74
CA GLY A 314 -24.54 -11.82 3.55
C GLY A 314 -25.33 -11.62 4.84
N LEU A 315 -26.61 -12.00 4.85
CA LEU A 315 -27.53 -11.83 5.99
C LEU A 315 -27.45 -12.93 7.06
N GLN A 316 -26.63 -13.98 6.85
CA GLN A 316 -26.48 -15.12 7.77
C GLN A 316 -25.12 -15.19 8.47
N ARG A 317 -24.28 -14.15 8.40
CA ARG A 317 -23.03 -14.06 9.16
C ARG A 317 -23.10 -13.02 10.27
#